data_AF-A0A382QAU2-F1
#
_entry.id   AF-A0A382QAU2-F1
#
_cell.length_a   1.000
_cell.length_b   1.000
_cell.length_c   1.000
_cell.angle_alpha   90.00
_cell.angle_beta   90.00
_cell.angle_gamma   90.00
#
_symmetry.space_group_name_H-M   'P 1'
#
loop_
_entity.id
_entity.type
_entity.pdbx_description
1 polymer ?
#
loop_
_entity_poly.entity_id
_entity_poly.type
_entity_poly.pdbx_seq_one_letter_code
_entity_poly.pdbx_strand_id
1 'polypeptide(L)'
;MAARHSVRIGVYGTGSWANRTHIPNLIRIDGAEIVAVCDIDAAAVESTAAAFDIPSSYRDGHDMLAAEDLDILYSVVPAFARTDVEAVAAEKGIHLFSEKPQALTMAVARRIDEALHKAGVLSTVCFRERYRPIFQEARRLLENEEVIHVRFMSLSGLPLPSLPDDAGDNWHHRMDKAGGRAFDWGVHAVDYSRFMTGLDVVKAQAFYHDPDRYITPLSSSFNFCLSNGATATLSFVSAGPSTPPNTPWFTIFYEGGYVAVFKYGRIEQNGEIVYEAEEFDPWFEQDRIF
;
A
#
# COMPACT_ATOMS: atom_id res chain seq x y z
N MET A 1 -1.87 18.73 -34.02
CA MET A 1 -1.87 18.11 -32.68
C MET A 1 -0.47 17.58 -32.46
N ALA A 2 0.23 18.01 -31.41
CA ALA A 2 1.52 17.41 -31.07
C ALA A 2 1.30 15.91 -30.86
N ALA A 3 2.18 15.05 -31.39
CA ALA A 3 2.13 13.63 -31.12
C ALA A 3 2.07 13.44 -29.61
N ARG A 4 1.03 12.76 -29.10
CA ARG A 4 1.03 12.32 -27.70
C ARG A 4 2.22 11.38 -27.59
N HIS A 5 3.27 11.80 -26.89
CA HIS A 5 4.36 10.90 -26.50
C HIS A 5 3.73 9.82 -25.62
N SER A 6 3.91 8.54 -25.99
CA SER A 6 3.58 7.44 -25.10
C SER A 6 4.49 7.51 -23.89
N VAL A 7 3.91 7.26 -22.72
CA VAL A 7 4.62 7.12 -21.44
C VAL A 7 5.16 5.70 -21.38
N ARG A 8 6.47 5.56 -21.42
CA ARG A 8 7.19 4.28 -21.45
C ARG A 8 7.39 3.77 -20.03
N ILE A 9 6.84 2.61 -19.74
CA ILE A 9 6.77 2.03 -18.40
C ILE A 9 7.63 0.77 -18.32
N GLY A 10 8.49 0.71 -17.31
CA GLY A 10 9.15 -0.52 -16.89
C GLY A 10 8.49 -1.07 -15.63
N VAL A 11 8.18 -2.36 -15.59
CA VAL A 11 7.58 -3.02 -14.42
C VAL A 11 8.64 -3.88 -13.73
N TYR A 12 9.03 -3.48 -12.52
CA TYR A 12 9.93 -4.24 -11.66
C TYR A 12 9.13 -5.12 -10.69
N GLY A 13 9.18 -6.43 -10.91
CA GLY A 13 8.40 -7.46 -10.21
C GLY A 13 7.22 -7.93 -11.07
N THR A 14 7.21 -9.22 -11.42
CA THR A 14 6.12 -9.85 -12.18
C THR A 14 5.29 -10.78 -11.30
N GLY A 15 5.04 -10.35 -10.06
CA GLY A 15 4.22 -11.09 -9.10
C GLY A 15 2.71 -11.04 -9.42
N SER A 16 1.91 -11.57 -8.49
CA SER A 16 0.44 -11.63 -8.65
C SER A 16 -0.21 -10.26 -8.83
N TRP A 17 0.25 -9.22 -8.13
CA TRP A 17 -0.33 -7.88 -8.24
C TRP A 17 0.02 -7.21 -9.57
N ALA A 18 1.23 -7.42 -10.09
CA ALA A 18 1.59 -6.95 -11.43
C ALA A 18 0.69 -7.59 -12.50
N ASN A 19 0.60 -8.93 -12.51
CA ASN A 19 -0.12 -9.67 -13.55
C ASN A 19 -1.65 -9.54 -13.47
N ARG A 20 -2.23 -9.42 -12.27
CA ARG A 20 -3.69 -9.41 -12.10
C ARG A 20 -4.28 -8.00 -12.00
N THR A 21 -3.45 -6.98 -11.85
CA THR A 21 -3.92 -5.63 -11.54
C THR A 21 -3.18 -4.58 -12.37
N HIS A 22 -1.93 -4.26 -12.04
CA HIS A 22 -1.26 -3.09 -12.65
C HIS A 22 -1.03 -3.25 -14.15
N ILE A 23 -0.50 -4.39 -14.63
CA ILE A 23 -0.26 -4.59 -16.07
C ILE A 23 -1.59 -4.50 -16.87
N PRO A 24 -2.67 -5.23 -16.50
CA PRO A 24 -3.96 -5.07 -17.15
C PRO A 24 -4.52 -3.63 -17.11
N ASN A 25 -4.32 -2.90 -16.01
CA ASN A 25 -4.78 -1.51 -15.89
C ASN A 25 -4.01 -0.57 -16.81
N LEU A 26 -2.69 -0.66 -16.80
CA LEU A 26 -1.80 0.17 -17.62
C LEU A 26 -2.06 -0.03 -19.11
N ILE A 27 -2.28 -1.26 -19.57
CA ILE A 27 -2.65 -1.56 -20.97
C ILE A 27 -3.95 -0.86 -21.39
N ARG A 28 -4.87 -0.59 -20.44
CA ARG A 28 -6.15 0.09 -20.70
C ARG A 28 -6.04 1.62 -20.68
N ILE A 29 -4.91 2.18 -20.27
CA ILE A 29 -4.72 3.63 -20.15
C ILE A 29 -4.15 4.18 -21.47
N ASP A 30 -4.89 5.09 -22.11
CA ASP A 30 -4.48 5.72 -23.34
C ASP A 30 -3.13 6.45 -23.19
N GLY A 31 -2.13 5.99 -23.93
CA GLY A 31 -0.79 6.57 -23.93
C GLY A 31 0.17 5.95 -22.92
N ALA A 32 -0.24 4.94 -22.14
CA ALA A 32 0.68 4.12 -21.35
C ALA A 32 1.20 2.95 -22.20
N GLU A 33 2.52 2.74 -22.21
CA GLU A 33 3.18 1.68 -22.97
C GLU A 33 4.16 0.92 -22.07
N ILE A 34 3.88 -0.35 -21.80
CA ILE A 34 4.79 -1.20 -21.03
C ILE A 34 5.87 -1.73 -21.98
N VAL A 35 7.09 -1.23 -21.83
CA VAL A 35 8.21 -1.57 -22.72
C VAL A 35 9.11 -2.65 -22.13
N ALA A 36 9.10 -2.82 -20.81
CA ALA A 36 9.93 -3.81 -20.15
C ALA A 36 9.32 -4.37 -18.87
N VAL A 37 9.63 -5.63 -18.57
CA VAL A 37 9.37 -6.27 -17.27
C VAL A 37 10.66 -6.83 -16.68
N CYS A 38 10.75 -6.87 -15.37
CA CYS A 38 11.89 -7.43 -14.66
C CYS A 38 11.44 -8.33 -13.51
N ASP A 39 11.99 -9.54 -13.40
CA ASP A 39 11.85 -10.39 -12.21
C ASP A 39 13.09 -11.28 -12.04
N ILE A 40 13.44 -11.60 -10.80
CA ILE A 40 14.57 -12.50 -10.53
C ILE A 40 14.29 -13.92 -11.03
N ASP A 41 13.02 -14.33 -11.06
CA ASP A 41 12.56 -15.61 -11.59
C ASP A 41 12.39 -15.52 -13.13
N ALA A 42 13.26 -16.24 -13.83
CA ALA A 42 13.27 -16.27 -15.30
C ALA A 42 11.95 -16.79 -15.89
N ALA A 43 11.37 -17.83 -15.28
CA ALA A 43 10.12 -18.40 -15.79
C ALA A 43 8.95 -17.44 -15.56
N ALA A 44 8.92 -16.74 -14.43
CA ALA A 44 7.89 -15.74 -14.15
C ALA A 44 7.96 -14.55 -15.13
N VAL A 45 9.15 -13.96 -15.32
CA VAL A 45 9.28 -12.78 -16.21
C VAL A 45 9.02 -13.13 -17.68
N GLU A 46 9.49 -14.28 -18.15
CA GLU A 46 9.22 -14.76 -19.52
C GLU A 46 7.74 -15.03 -19.74
N SER A 47 7.07 -15.66 -18.75
CA SER A 47 5.63 -15.92 -18.82
C SER A 47 4.82 -14.63 -18.84
N THR A 48 5.19 -13.63 -18.04
CA THR A 48 4.50 -12.34 -18.04
C THR A 48 4.75 -11.58 -19.34
N ALA A 49 5.99 -11.54 -19.84
CA ALA A 49 6.30 -10.87 -21.09
C ALA A 49 5.51 -11.46 -22.27
N ALA A 50 5.44 -12.80 -22.35
CA ALA A 50 4.68 -13.49 -23.38
C ALA A 50 3.15 -13.30 -23.24
N ALA A 51 2.62 -13.28 -22.01
CA ALA A 51 1.19 -13.15 -21.77
C ALA A 51 0.61 -11.78 -22.14
N PHE A 52 1.45 -10.74 -22.11
CA PHE A 52 1.05 -9.34 -22.34
C PHE A 52 1.75 -8.69 -23.52
N ASP A 53 2.45 -9.48 -24.35
CA ASP A 53 3.20 -9.01 -25.53
C ASP A 53 4.21 -7.88 -25.21
N ILE A 54 4.87 -7.96 -24.05
CA ILE A 54 5.86 -6.95 -23.59
C ILE A 54 7.21 -7.25 -24.26
N PRO A 55 7.84 -6.26 -24.93
CA PRO A 55 8.93 -6.52 -25.87
C PRO A 55 10.25 -6.95 -25.22
N SER A 56 10.50 -6.54 -23.98
CA SER A 56 11.77 -6.80 -23.28
C SER A 56 11.54 -7.36 -21.88
N SER A 57 12.35 -8.36 -21.51
CA SER A 57 12.37 -8.94 -20.17
C SER A 57 13.79 -8.92 -19.58
N TYR A 58 13.87 -8.63 -18.28
CA TYR A 58 15.12 -8.49 -17.55
C TYR A 58 15.09 -9.31 -16.28
N ARG A 59 16.28 -9.64 -15.76
CA ARG A 59 16.44 -10.36 -14.49
C ARG A 59 17.05 -9.52 -13.37
N ASP A 60 17.52 -8.34 -13.71
CA ASP A 60 18.04 -7.36 -12.79
C ASP A 60 17.46 -5.98 -13.13
N GLY A 61 17.01 -5.25 -12.10
CA GLY A 61 16.41 -3.94 -12.27
C GLY A 61 17.39 -2.90 -12.79
N HIS A 62 18.68 -2.99 -12.44
CA HIS A 62 19.71 -2.08 -12.93
C HIS A 62 19.98 -2.28 -14.42
N ASP A 63 19.98 -3.53 -14.88
CA ASP A 63 20.13 -3.85 -16.29
C ASP A 63 18.96 -3.27 -17.10
N MET A 64 17.72 -3.41 -16.61
CA MET A 64 16.54 -2.79 -17.22
C MET A 64 16.67 -1.26 -17.27
N LEU A 65 17.03 -0.62 -16.15
CA LEU A 65 17.21 0.85 -16.07
C LEU A 65 18.39 1.37 -16.90
N ALA A 66 19.33 0.51 -17.30
CA ALA A 66 20.47 0.87 -18.14
C ALA A 66 20.17 0.70 -19.64
N ALA A 67 19.35 -0.29 -19.99
CA ALA A 67 19.02 -0.63 -21.37
C ALA A 67 17.80 0.12 -21.92
N GLU A 68 16.83 0.44 -21.05
CA GLU A 68 15.57 1.05 -21.43
C GLU A 68 15.54 2.56 -21.18
N ASP A 69 14.90 3.29 -22.09
CA ASP A 69 14.47 4.68 -21.89
C ASP A 69 13.07 4.66 -21.27
N LEU A 70 12.98 4.85 -19.95
CA LEU A 70 11.72 4.76 -19.20
C LEU A 70 11.29 6.14 -18.71
N ASP A 71 10.00 6.44 -18.81
CA ASP A 71 9.40 7.60 -18.15
C ASP A 71 8.98 7.24 -16.72
N ILE A 72 8.50 6.00 -16.51
CA ILE A 72 7.99 5.52 -15.22
C ILE A 72 8.54 4.12 -14.89
N LEU A 73 8.97 3.95 -13.64
CA LEU A 73 9.20 2.65 -13.02
C LEU A 73 8.00 2.28 -12.14
N TYR A 74 7.34 1.17 -12.48
CA TYR A 74 6.36 0.50 -11.63
C TYR A 74 7.05 -0.57 -10.80
N SER A 75 7.33 -0.27 -9.53
CA SER A 75 7.99 -1.17 -8.59
C SER A 75 6.96 -1.96 -7.79
N VAL A 76 6.73 -3.21 -8.23
CA VAL A 76 5.72 -4.15 -7.71
C VAL A 76 6.38 -5.36 -7.03
N VAL A 77 7.58 -5.15 -6.46
CA VAL A 77 8.29 -6.13 -5.65
C VAL A 77 7.94 -6.02 -4.17
N PRO A 78 8.13 -7.08 -3.36
CA PRO A 78 8.07 -6.98 -1.90
C PRO A 78 9.08 -5.96 -1.36
N ALA A 79 8.75 -5.32 -0.23
CA ALA A 79 9.58 -4.28 0.39
C ALA A 79 11.05 -4.70 0.63
N PHE A 80 11.30 -5.97 0.98
CA PHE A 80 12.65 -6.50 1.20
C PHE A 80 13.46 -6.70 -0.08
N ALA A 81 12.79 -6.85 -1.22
CA ALA A 81 13.40 -7.12 -2.53
C ALA A 81 13.63 -5.84 -3.36
N ARG A 82 13.24 -4.68 -2.83
CA ARG A 82 13.29 -3.38 -3.52
C ARG A 82 14.72 -2.90 -3.85
N THR A 83 15.71 -3.37 -3.08
CA THR A 83 17.13 -2.98 -3.20
C THR A 83 17.30 -1.45 -3.29
N ASP A 84 18.17 -0.94 -4.15
CA ASP A 84 18.32 0.49 -4.47
C ASP A 84 17.84 0.87 -5.88
N VAL A 85 17.22 -0.05 -6.61
CA VAL A 85 16.65 0.16 -7.96
C VAL A 85 15.76 1.41 -8.03
N GLU A 86 14.93 1.66 -7.02
CA GLU A 86 14.06 2.86 -6.98
C GLU A 86 14.83 4.17 -6.87
N ALA A 87 15.89 4.19 -6.05
CA ALA A 87 16.75 5.37 -5.92
C ALA A 87 17.53 5.61 -7.23
N VAL A 88 18.02 4.54 -7.87
CA VAL A 88 18.71 4.63 -9.16
C VAL A 88 17.77 5.10 -10.27
N ALA A 89 16.51 4.66 -10.28
CA ALA A 89 15.51 5.14 -11.21
C ALA A 89 15.24 6.64 -11.04
N ALA A 90 15.04 7.08 -9.79
CA ALA A 90 14.88 8.49 -9.47
C ALA A 90 16.08 9.33 -9.91
N GLU A 91 17.31 8.88 -9.64
CA GLU A 91 18.56 9.55 -10.05
C GLU A 91 18.69 9.70 -11.58
N LYS A 92 18.03 8.82 -12.35
CA LYS A 92 17.94 8.88 -13.82
C LYS A 92 16.82 9.81 -14.32
N GLY A 93 16.02 10.41 -13.43
CA GLY A 93 14.88 11.24 -13.79
C GLY A 93 13.59 10.47 -14.07
N ILE A 94 13.53 9.18 -13.72
CA ILE A 94 12.39 8.29 -13.96
C ILE A 94 11.37 8.46 -12.82
N HIS A 95 10.09 8.66 -13.16
CA HIS A 95 9.01 8.74 -12.17
C HIS A 95 8.75 7.38 -11.51
N LEU A 96 8.28 7.37 -10.27
CA LEU A 96 8.21 6.15 -9.46
C LEU A 96 6.80 5.84 -8.95
N PHE A 97 6.24 4.72 -9.40
CA PHE A 97 5.15 4.05 -8.70
C PHE A 97 5.73 2.95 -7.82
N SER A 98 5.34 2.90 -6.55
CA SER A 98 5.87 1.93 -5.60
C SER A 98 4.75 1.21 -4.86
N GLU A 99 4.73 -0.12 -4.90
CA GLU A 99 3.88 -0.90 -4.01
C GLU A 99 4.21 -0.70 -2.53
N LYS A 100 3.18 -0.83 -1.69
CA LYS A 100 3.32 -0.78 -0.25
C LYS A 100 3.70 -2.17 0.31
N PRO A 101 4.35 -2.24 1.48
CA PRO A 101 5.00 -1.14 2.20
C PRO A 101 6.26 -0.64 1.48
N GLN A 102 6.56 0.65 1.59
CA GLN A 102 7.67 1.28 0.84
C GLN A 102 9.03 0.65 1.14
N ALA A 103 9.33 0.35 2.41
CA ALA A 103 10.59 -0.25 2.81
C ALA A 103 10.46 -0.94 4.17
N LEU A 104 11.35 -1.90 4.44
CA LEU A 104 11.46 -2.55 5.75
C LEU A 104 12.26 -1.73 6.77
N THR A 105 13.07 -0.79 6.32
CA THR A 105 13.90 0.04 7.20
C THR A 105 13.79 1.51 6.83
N MET A 106 13.87 2.37 7.85
CA MET A 106 13.88 3.82 7.64
C MET A 106 15.08 4.29 6.83
N ALA A 107 16.22 3.59 6.88
CA ALA A 107 17.40 3.93 6.10
C ALA A 107 17.13 3.79 4.59
N VAL A 108 16.50 2.69 4.17
CA VAL A 108 16.11 2.48 2.76
C VAL A 108 15.06 3.50 2.34
N ALA A 109 14.03 3.73 3.15
CA ALA A 109 12.99 4.71 2.86
C ALA A 109 13.58 6.13 2.66
N ARG A 110 14.49 6.56 3.54
CA ARG A 110 15.15 7.88 3.45
C ARG A 110 16.03 8.00 2.21
N ARG A 111 16.78 6.95 1.84
CA ARG A 111 17.60 6.98 0.62
C ARG A 111 16.74 7.19 -0.63
N ILE A 112 15.60 6.50 -0.72
CA ILE A 112 14.67 6.65 -1.84
C ILE A 112 14.07 8.06 -1.84
N ASP A 113 13.60 8.53 -0.69
CA ASP A 113 13.04 9.88 -0.50
C ASP A 113 14.01 10.99 -0.91
N GLU A 114 15.27 10.89 -0.50
CA GLU A 114 16.35 11.83 -0.87
C GLU A 114 16.61 11.85 -2.38
N ALA A 115 16.63 10.67 -3.03
CA ALA A 115 16.83 10.55 -4.47
C ALA A 115 15.67 11.18 -5.26
N LEU A 116 14.43 10.90 -4.85
CA LEU A 116 13.21 11.47 -5.44
C LEU A 116 13.19 13.00 -5.35
N HIS A 117 13.45 13.55 -4.16
CA HIS A 117 13.50 15.00 -3.94
C HIS A 117 14.61 15.68 -4.74
N LYS A 118 15.79 15.07 -4.81
CA LYS A 118 16.93 15.61 -5.56
C LYS A 118 16.66 15.64 -7.07
N ALA A 119 15.99 14.60 -7.60
CA ALA A 119 15.68 14.51 -9.02
C ALA A 119 14.46 15.35 -9.42
N GLY A 120 13.56 15.66 -8.46
CA GLY A 120 12.33 16.41 -8.74
C GLY A 120 11.31 15.62 -9.56
N VAL A 121 11.34 14.28 -9.44
CA VAL A 121 10.43 13.37 -10.16
C VAL A 121 9.14 13.15 -9.39
N LEU A 122 8.06 12.83 -10.11
CA LEU A 122 6.82 12.38 -9.49
C LEU A 122 7.01 11.00 -8.85
N SER A 123 6.39 10.80 -7.69
CA SER A 123 6.35 9.49 -7.05
C SER A 123 5.08 9.25 -6.26
N THR A 124 4.64 8.00 -6.20
CA THR A 124 3.51 7.57 -5.38
C THR A 124 3.75 6.20 -4.76
N VAL A 125 3.17 5.98 -3.58
CA VAL A 125 3.06 4.66 -2.95
C VAL A 125 1.64 4.15 -3.16
N CYS A 126 1.44 2.83 -3.32
CA CYS A 126 0.13 2.21 -3.54
C CYS A 126 -0.82 2.25 -2.32
N PHE A 127 -1.24 3.47 -1.94
CA PHE A 127 -2.31 3.75 -0.98
C PHE A 127 -3.62 4.05 -1.70
N ARG A 128 -4.03 3.10 -2.54
CA ARG A 128 -5.15 3.24 -3.49
C ARG A 128 -6.49 3.66 -2.87
N GLU A 129 -6.74 3.33 -1.61
CA GLU A 129 -8.05 3.65 -1.02
C GLU A 129 -8.20 5.14 -0.72
N ARG A 130 -7.10 5.93 -0.77
CA ARG A 130 -7.18 7.40 -0.80
C ARG A 130 -8.03 7.90 -1.96
N TYR A 131 -8.12 7.17 -3.08
CA TYR A 131 -8.91 7.56 -4.24
C TYR A 131 -10.36 7.08 -4.16
N ARG A 132 -10.69 6.16 -3.24
CA ARG A 132 -12.06 5.64 -3.13
C ARG A 132 -12.99 6.72 -2.59
N PRO A 133 -14.16 6.95 -3.22
CA PRO A 133 -15.13 7.95 -2.79
C PRO A 133 -15.50 7.90 -1.31
N ILE A 134 -15.63 6.72 -0.71
CA ILE A 134 -15.94 6.60 0.73
C ILE A 134 -14.87 7.23 1.65
N PHE A 135 -13.58 7.13 1.32
CA PHE A 135 -12.53 7.72 2.13
C PHE A 135 -12.36 9.21 1.83
N GLN A 136 -12.62 9.63 0.59
CA GLN A 136 -12.74 11.04 0.22
C GLN A 136 -13.89 11.72 0.98
N GLU A 137 -15.03 11.05 1.08
CA GLU A 137 -16.18 11.55 1.83
C GLU A 137 -15.92 11.57 3.33
N ALA A 138 -15.31 10.53 3.89
CA ALA A 138 -14.90 10.55 5.29
C ALA A 138 -13.95 11.73 5.60
N ARG A 139 -13.02 12.03 4.69
CA ARG A 139 -12.16 13.21 4.78
C ARG A 139 -12.97 14.52 4.72
N ARG A 140 -13.91 14.63 3.78
CA ARG A 140 -14.79 15.81 3.63
C ARG A 140 -15.62 16.07 4.90
N LEU A 141 -16.16 15.01 5.50
CA LEU A 141 -16.93 15.09 6.75
C LEU A 141 -16.10 15.53 7.95
N LEU A 142 -14.78 15.32 7.92
CA LEU A 142 -13.85 15.66 9.00
C LEU A 142 -13.08 16.97 8.76
N GLU A 143 -13.23 17.61 7.59
CA GLU A 143 -12.39 18.74 7.14
C GLU A 143 -12.41 19.94 8.10
N ASN A 144 -13.55 20.19 8.76
CA ASN A 144 -13.73 21.30 9.70
C ASN A 144 -13.90 20.83 11.16
N GLU A 145 -13.67 19.56 11.43
CA GLU A 145 -13.89 18.96 12.74
C GLU A 145 -12.58 18.90 13.55
N GLU A 146 -12.64 19.28 14.82
CA GLU A 146 -11.51 19.08 15.73
C GLU A 146 -11.43 17.62 16.17
N VAL A 147 -10.65 16.81 15.45
CA VAL A 147 -10.45 15.40 15.76
C VAL A 147 -9.80 15.22 17.13
N ILE A 148 -10.40 14.37 17.97
CA ILE A 148 -9.96 14.04 19.34
C ILE A 148 -9.37 12.63 19.40
N HIS A 149 -9.99 11.68 18.69
CA HIS A 149 -9.56 10.28 18.75
C HIS A 149 -9.87 9.49 17.47
N VAL A 150 -8.92 8.67 17.01
CA VAL A 150 -9.13 7.71 15.92
C VAL A 150 -9.06 6.29 16.44
N ARG A 151 -10.07 5.46 16.14
CA ARG A 151 -10.06 4.03 16.40
C ARG A 151 -10.06 3.24 15.11
N PHE A 152 -9.28 2.18 15.08
CA PHE A 152 -9.30 1.20 14.00
C PHE A 152 -9.19 -0.22 14.57
N MET A 153 -9.91 -1.14 13.94
CA MET A 153 -9.86 -2.55 14.31
C MET A 153 -9.82 -3.47 13.09
N SER A 154 -8.73 -4.21 12.96
CA SER A 154 -8.61 -5.32 12.01
C SER A 154 -8.77 -6.64 12.76
N LEU A 155 -9.73 -7.46 12.31
CA LEU A 155 -10.00 -8.78 12.88
C LEU A 155 -9.81 -9.86 11.82
N SER A 156 -9.19 -10.97 12.19
CA SER A 156 -8.99 -12.11 11.31
C SER A 156 -8.96 -13.46 11.99
N GLY A 157 -8.97 -14.49 11.14
CA GLY A 157 -8.65 -15.86 11.53
C GLY A 157 -7.27 -15.99 12.14
N LEU A 158 -7.06 -17.14 12.79
CA LEU A 158 -5.78 -17.50 13.38
C LEU A 158 -4.70 -17.59 12.29
N PRO A 159 -3.47 -17.14 12.56
CA PRO A 159 -2.35 -17.38 11.67
C PRO A 159 -2.06 -18.88 11.56
N LEU A 160 -1.21 -19.24 10.60
CA LEU A 160 -0.69 -20.60 10.56
C LEU A 160 0.07 -20.92 11.85
N PRO A 161 0.00 -22.19 12.33
CA PRO A 161 0.88 -22.65 13.38
C PRO A 161 2.34 -22.39 13.01
N SER A 162 3.18 -22.13 14.00
CA SER A 162 4.62 -21.98 13.81
C SER A 162 5.16 -23.22 13.10
N LEU A 163 5.83 -22.97 11.98
CA LEU A 163 6.38 -23.99 11.11
C LEU A 163 7.86 -24.21 11.50
N PRO A 164 8.39 -25.43 11.42
CA PRO A 164 9.84 -25.64 11.45
C PRO A 164 10.53 -24.75 10.42
N ASP A 165 11.78 -24.33 10.66
CA ASP A 165 12.51 -23.35 9.82
C ASP A 165 12.60 -23.70 8.32
N ASP A 166 12.33 -24.96 7.94
CA ASP A 166 12.36 -25.51 6.58
C ASP A 166 10.97 -25.73 5.94
N ALA A 167 9.88 -25.50 6.67
CA ALA A 167 8.53 -25.73 6.18
C ALA A 167 8.00 -24.54 5.38
N GLY A 168 8.44 -24.45 4.12
CA GLY A 168 7.82 -23.63 3.07
C GLY A 168 8.38 -22.21 2.95
N ASP A 169 9.13 -21.97 1.87
CA ASP A 169 9.81 -20.72 1.52
C ASP A 169 8.86 -19.59 1.04
N ASN A 170 7.69 -19.44 1.68
CA ASN A 170 6.83 -18.28 1.39
C ASN A 170 7.25 -17.11 2.27
N TRP A 171 7.84 -16.09 1.66
CA TRP A 171 8.27 -14.87 2.35
C TRP A 171 7.13 -14.18 3.13
N HIS A 172 5.86 -14.34 2.72
CA HIS A 172 4.72 -13.76 3.44
C HIS A 172 4.56 -14.29 4.87
N HIS A 173 5.08 -15.48 5.15
CA HIS A 173 5.01 -16.10 6.49
C HIS A 173 6.16 -15.68 7.39
N ARG A 174 7.12 -14.92 6.88
CA ARG A 174 8.36 -14.54 7.56
C ARG A 174 8.22 -13.14 8.14
N MET A 175 8.24 -13.00 9.47
CA MET A 175 8.09 -11.69 10.14
C MET A 175 9.18 -10.70 9.72
N ASP A 176 10.41 -11.16 9.50
CA ASP A 176 11.54 -10.34 9.04
C ASP A 176 11.38 -9.82 7.61
N LYS A 177 10.52 -10.45 6.79
CA LYS A 177 10.28 -10.05 5.39
C LYS A 177 8.94 -9.35 5.19
N ALA A 178 7.88 -9.85 5.82
CA ALA A 178 6.51 -9.38 5.63
C ALA A 178 6.00 -8.49 6.76
N GLY A 179 6.63 -8.53 7.94
CA GLY A 179 6.20 -7.78 9.14
C GLY A 179 4.84 -8.21 9.72
N GLY A 180 4.25 -9.30 9.20
CA GLY A 180 2.94 -9.79 9.56
C GLY A 180 1.81 -8.83 9.19
N ARG A 181 0.60 -9.11 9.69
CA ARG A 181 -0.61 -8.34 9.37
C ARG A 181 -0.51 -6.87 9.80
N ALA A 182 0.10 -6.60 10.94
CA ALA A 182 0.27 -5.25 11.44
C ALA A 182 1.13 -4.37 10.50
N PHE A 183 2.06 -4.97 9.74
CA PHE A 183 2.85 -4.23 8.77
C PHE A 183 2.16 -4.20 7.40
N ASP A 184 1.67 -5.33 6.90
CA ASP A 184 1.02 -5.42 5.58
C ASP A 184 -0.29 -4.60 5.49
N TRP A 185 -1.14 -4.69 6.52
CA TRP A 185 -2.38 -3.93 6.61
C TRP A 185 -2.24 -2.66 7.45
N GLY A 186 -1.34 -2.61 8.43
CA GLY A 186 -1.28 -1.46 9.31
C GLY A 186 -0.71 -0.21 8.66
N VAL A 187 0.10 -0.35 7.60
CA VAL A 187 0.46 0.81 6.76
C VAL A 187 -0.77 1.47 6.15
N HIS A 188 -1.75 0.68 5.67
CA HIS A 188 -3.03 1.21 5.17
C HIS A 188 -3.83 1.88 6.28
N ALA A 189 -3.91 1.26 7.46
CA ALA A 189 -4.67 1.82 8.58
C ALA A 189 -4.10 3.17 9.04
N VAL A 190 -2.77 3.27 9.17
CA VAL A 190 -2.09 4.52 9.51
C VAL A 190 -2.29 5.54 8.39
N ASP A 191 -2.10 5.13 7.14
CA ASP A 191 -2.25 6.00 5.98
C ASP A 191 -3.66 6.61 5.88
N TYR A 192 -4.70 5.79 5.96
CA TYR A 192 -6.08 6.25 5.82
C TYR A 192 -6.52 7.08 7.02
N SER A 193 -6.00 6.78 8.23
CA SER A 193 -6.21 7.65 9.39
C SER A 193 -5.65 9.05 9.15
N ARG A 194 -4.41 9.15 8.65
CA ARG A 194 -3.78 10.43 8.30
C ARG A 194 -4.51 11.13 7.16
N PHE A 195 -4.91 10.38 6.13
CA PHE A 195 -5.63 10.91 4.97
C PHE A 195 -6.99 11.51 5.34
N MET A 196 -7.80 10.77 6.13
CA MET A 196 -9.13 11.24 6.53
C MET A 196 -9.08 12.42 7.50
N THR A 197 -8.09 12.45 8.40
CA THR A 197 -8.00 13.49 9.43
C THR A 197 -7.14 14.69 9.04
N GLY A 198 -6.25 14.54 8.05
CA GLY A 198 -5.21 15.52 7.75
C GLY A 198 -4.09 15.61 8.81
N LEU A 199 -4.07 14.71 9.79
CA LEU A 199 -3.15 14.77 10.93
C LEU A 199 -1.97 13.81 10.77
N ASP A 200 -0.78 14.26 11.16
CA ASP A 200 0.42 13.41 11.20
C ASP A 200 0.64 12.72 12.54
N VAL A 201 1.36 11.58 12.52
CA VAL A 201 1.80 10.86 13.71
C VAL A 201 3.06 11.52 14.27
N VAL A 202 3.04 11.90 15.55
CA VAL A 202 4.20 12.52 16.22
C VAL A 202 4.85 11.62 17.27
N LYS A 203 4.09 10.68 17.85
CA LYS A 203 4.60 9.68 18.80
C LYS A 203 3.85 8.36 18.63
N ALA A 204 4.52 7.26 18.95
CA ALA A 204 3.96 5.91 18.88
C ALA A 204 4.33 5.08 20.11
N GLN A 205 3.45 4.18 20.51
CA GLN A 205 3.66 3.11 21.46
C GLN A 205 3.01 1.85 20.90
N ALA A 206 3.65 0.69 21.07
CA ALA A 206 3.13 -0.58 20.58
C ALA A 206 3.20 -1.67 21.65
N PHE A 207 2.22 -2.58 21.62
CA PHE A 207 2.17 -3.78 22.43
C PHE A 207 1.76 -4.96 21.57
N TYR A 208 2.32 -6.14 21.85
CA TYR A 208 2.08 -7.35 21.08
C TYR A 208 1.73 -8.51 22.01
N HIS A 209 0.79 -9.34 21.57
CA HIS A 209 0.62 -10.69 22.08
C HIS A 209 1.09 -11.67 21.00
N ASP A 210 2.28 -12.22 21.19
CA ASP A 210 2.98 -13.02 20.20
C ASP A 210 3.41 -14.37 20.80
N PRO A 211 2.49 -15.35 20.89
CA PRO A 211 2.84 -16.67 21.38
C PRO A 211 3.57 -17.50 20.30
N ASP A 212 4.61 -18.22 20.72
CA ASP A 212 5.48 -19.05 19.86
C ASP A 212 4.74 -20.10 19.01
N ARG A 213 3.48 -20.41 19.33
CA ARG A 213 2.65 -21.36 18.60
C ARG A 213 2.29 -20.89 17.18
N TYR A 214 2.44 -19.61 16.85
CA TYR A 214 2.02 -19.05 15.56
C TYR A 214 3.15 -18.29 14.87
N ILE A 215 3.08 -18.18 13.54
CA ILE A 215 4.10 -17.49 12.73
C ILE A 215 4.06 -15.95 12.82
N THR A 216 3.00 -15.38 13.40
CA THR A 216 2.84 -13.92 13.57
C THR A 216 2.06 -13.63 14.85
N PRO A 217 2.18 -12.42 15.44
CA PRO A 217 1.43 -12.03 16.62
C PRO A 217 -0.10 -12.23 16.48
N LEU A 218 -0.73 -12.71 17.55
CA LEU A 218 -2.19 -12.80 17.65
C LEU A 218 -2.84 -11.45 17.94
N SER A 219 -2.13 -10.53 18.59
CA SER A 219 -2.59 -9.17 18.80
C SER A 219 -1.44 -8.19 18.61
N SER A 220 -1.69 -7.11 17.88
CA SER A 220 -0.81 -5.94 17.79
C SER A 220 -1.64 -4.70 18.07
N SER A 221 -1.30 -3.95 19.11
CA SER A 221 -1.97 -2.71 19.50
C SER A 221 -0.99 -1.56 19.38
N PHE A 222 -1.37 -0.55 18.62
CA PHE A 222 -0.61 0.68 18.42
C PHE A 222 -1.40 1.86 18.97
N ASN A 223 -0.73 2.68 19.77
CA ASN A 223 -1.25 3.96 20.24
C ASN A 223 -0.38 5.08 19.68
N PHE A 224 -1.02 6.08 19.08
CA PHE A 224 -0.36 7.24 18.49
C PHE A 224 -0.81 8.53 19.16
N CYS A 225 0.11 9.49 19.22
CA CYS A 225 -0.23 10.90 19.38
C CYS A 225 -0.14 11.56 18.00
N LEU A 226 -1.16 12.34 17.64
CA LEU A 226 -1.27 13.03 16.37
C LEU A 226 -0.84 14.50 16.50
N SER A 227 -0.60 15.15 15.36
CA SER A 227 -0.04 16.51 15.28
C SER A 227 -0.85 17.61 16.00
N ASN A 228 -2.16 17.45 16.15
CA ASN A 228 -3.02 18.37 16.92
C ASN A 228 -3.15 17.97 18.41
N GLY A 229 -2.47 16.92 18.87
CA GLY A 229 -2.59 16.37 20.22
C GLY A 229 -3.64 15.26 20.37
N ALA A 230 -4.44 14.98 19.34
CA ALA A 230 -5.36 13.85 19.33
C ALA A 230 -4.64 12.51 19.51
N THR A 231 -5.40 11.49 19.89
CA THR A 231 -4.87 10.13 20.05
C THR A 231 -5.40 9.21 18.97
N ALA A 232 -4.67 8.15 18.63
CA ALA A 232 -5.20 7.09 17.77
C ALA A 232 -4.85 5.71 18.33
N THR A 233 -5.81 4.79 18.29
CA THR A 233 -5.60 3.39 18.66
C THR A 233 -5.94 2.49 17.49
N LEU A 234 -4.91 1.80 16.97
CA LEU A 234 -5.02 0.82 15.89
C LEU A 234 -4.76 -0.57 16.46
N SER A 235 -5.75 -1.46 16.35
CA SER A 235 -5.63 -2.84 16.84
C SER A 235 -5.78 -3.85 15.71
N PHE A 236 -4.87 -4.81 15.67
CA PHE A 236 -4.86 -5.95 14.74
C PHE A 236 -4.95 -7.21 15.57
N VAL A 237 -6.05 -7.96 15.43
CA VAL A 237 -6.35 -9.12 16.26
C VAL A 237 -6.66 -10.32 15.38
N SER A 238 -5.90 -11.40 15.58
CA SER A 238 -6.05 -12.69 14.92
C SER A 238 -6.57 -13.70 15.95
N ALA A 239 -7.89 -13.83 16.06
CA ALA A 239 -8.52 -14.58 17.16
C ALA A 239 -9.66 -15.53 16.73
N GLY A 240 -10.20 -15.41 15.52
CA GLY A 240 -11.38 -16.20 15.16
C GLY A 240 -11.93 -15.93 13.76
N PRO A 241 -12.95 -16.67 13.32
CA PRO A 241 -13.29 -16.80 11.91
C PRO A 241 -13.92 -15.55 11.28
N SER A 242 -14.42 -14.60 12.08
CA SER A 242 -15.13 -13.43 11.55
C SER A 242 -15.03 -12.19 12.42
N THR A 243 -15.11 -11.04 11.76
CA THR A 243 -15.41 -9.75 12.41
C THR A 243 -16.85 -9.78 12.92
N PRO A 244 -17.16 -9.30 14.14
CA PRO A 244 -18.54 -9.12 14.56
C PRO A 244 -19.33 -8.30 13.53
N PRO A 245 -20.57 -8.68 13.23
CA PRO A 245 -21.38 -7.95 12.26
C PRO A 245 -21.54 -6.50 12.72
N ASN A 246 -21.68 -5.59 11.76
CA ASN A 246 -21.89 -4.17 12.04
C ASN A 246 -20.78 -3.52 12.88
N THR A 247 -19.53 -3.98 12.73
CA THR A 247 -18.37 -3.33 13.36
C THR A 247 -17.77 -2.31 12.39
N PRO A 248 -17.66 -1.02 12.76
CA PRO A 248 -16.98 -0.05 11.94
C PRO A 248 -15.49 -0.38 11.87
N TRP A 249 -14.90 -0.15 10.71
CA TRP A 249 -13.47 -0.36 10.51
C TRP A 249 -12.67 0.79 11.10
N PHE A 250 -13.14 2.02 10.88
CA PHE A 250 -12.66 3.23 11.53
C PHE A 250 -13.78 3.90 12.32
N THR A 251 -13.46 4.49 13.46
CA THR A 251 -14.32 5.44 14.16
C THR A 251 -13.49 6.64 14.58
N ILE A 252 -13.82 7.81 14.04
CA ILE A 252 -13.12 9.07 14.27
C ILE A 252 -14.03 9.98 15.09
N PHE A 253 -13.58 10.33 16.29
CA PHE A 253 -14.28 11.21 17.22
C PHE A 253 -13.74 12.62 17.12
N TYR A 254 -14.64 13.59 17.18
CA TYR A 254 -14.36 15.02 17.20
C TYR A 254 -15.26 15.72 18.22
N GLU A 255 -15.06 17.02 18.45
CA GLU A 255 -15.93 17.77 19.36
C GLU A 255 -17.40 17.75 18.90
N GLY A 256 -18.26 17.10 19.68
CA GLY A 256 -19.69 17.01 19.42
C GLY A 256 -20.14 15.81 18.58
N GLY A 257 -19.26 14.91 18.15
CA GLY A 257 -19.69 13.73 17.39
C GLY A 257 -18.62 12.73 16.98
N TYR A 258 -18.99 11.85 16.05
CA TYR A 258 -18.09 10.91 15.41
C TYR A 258 -18.52 10.56 13.97
N VAL A 259 -17.56 10.10 13.18
CA VAL A 259 -17.72 9.45 11.88
C VAL A 259 -17.27 8.00 11.99
N ALA A 260 -18.08 7.06 11.53
CA ALA A 260 -17.79 5.63 11.52
C ALA A 260 -17.80 5.08 10.09
N VAL A 261 -16.68 4.52 9.65
CA VAL A 261 -16.51 3.98 8.29
C VAL A 261 -16.64 2.46 8.32
N PHE A 262 -17.68 1.91 7.69
CA PHE A 262 -17.97 0.48 7.65
C PHE A 262 -17.32 -0.17 6.43
N LYS A 263 -16.00 -0.36 6.50
CA LYS A 263 -15.15 -0.88 5.42
C LYS A 263 -15.38 -0.09 4.13
N TYR A 264 -15.87 -0.74 3.09
CA TYR A 264 -16.13 -0.14 1.77
C TYR A 264 -17.62 0.02 1.49
N GLY A 265 -18.48 -0.12 2.51
CA GLY A 265 -19.93 -0.16 2.32
C GLY A 265 -20.63 1.17 2.59
N ARG A 266 -20.36 1.80 3.75
CA ARG A 266 -21.06 3.03 4.16
C ARG A 266 -20.31 3.83 5.22
N ILE A 267 -20.74 5.06 5.42
CA ILE A 267 -20.35 5.94 6.52
C ILE A 267 -21.57 6.25 7.37
N GLU A 268 -21.41 6.17 8.68
CA GLU A 268 -22.37 6.72 9.64
C GLU A 268 -21.78 7.93 10.35
N GLN A 269 -22.56 9.00 10.50
CA GLN A 269 -22.24 10.14 11.34
C GLN A 269 -23.22 10.16 12.50
N ASN A 270 -22.72 10.06 13.74
CA ASN A 270 -23.55 10.02 14.94
C ASN A 270 -24.66 8.95 14.93
N GLY A 271 -24.43 7.84 14.22
CA GLY A 271 -25.36 6.71 14.10
C GLY A 271 -26.34 6.79 12.92
N GLU A 272 -26.31 7.87 12.15
CA GLU A 272 -27.10 8.01 10.93
C GLU A 272 -26.25 7.69 9.70
N ILE A 273 -26.77 6.91 8.75
CA ILE A 273 -26.08 6.64 7.48
C ILE A 273 -26.09 7.93 6.65
N VAL A 274 -24.91 8.48 6.40
CA VAL A 274 -24.73 9.73 5.63
C VAL A 274 -24.13 9.48 4.24
N TYR A 275 -23.60 8.28 4.01
CA TYR A 275 -23.02 7.88 2.73
C TYR A 275 -23.11 6.38 2.53
N GLU A 276 -23.52 5.93 1.35
CA GLU A 276 -23.46 4.55 0.90
C GLU A 276 -22.55 4.46 -0.32
N ALA A 277 -21.64 3.48 -0.33
CA ALA A 277 -20.65 3.35 -1.37
C ALA A 277 -21.20 2.65 -2.61
N GLU A 278 -20.75 3.12 -3.77
CA GLU A 278 -20.92 2.46 -5.04
C GLU A 278 -19.72 1.58 -5.38
N GLU A 279 -19.87 0.72 -6.39
CA GLU A 279 -18.76 -0.07 -6.91
C GLU A 279 -17.65 0.85 -7.43
N PHE A 280 -16.42 0.58 -7.05
CA PHE A 280 -15.28 1.40 -7.40
C PHE A 280 -14.00 0.57 -7.41
N ASP A 281 -13.23 0.71 -8.49
CA ASP A 281 -11.93 0.09 -8.66
C ASP A 281 -10.81 1.08 -8.23
N PRO A 282 -10.31 0.98 -6.99
CA PRO A 282 -9.27 1.89 -6.51
C PRO A 282 -7.93 1.63 -7.18
N TRP A 283 -7.69 0.44 -7.71
CA TRP A 283 -6.42 0.10 -8.35
C TRP A 283 -6.30 0.80 -9.69
N PHE A 284 -7.33 0.65 -10.54
CA PHE A 284 -7.36 1.34 -11.82
C PHE A 284 -7.34 2.85 -11.65
N GLU A 285 -8.08 3.39 -10.68
CA GLU A 285 -8.09 4.84 -10.47
C GLU A 285 -6.73 5.38 -10.02
N GLN A 286 -6.02 4.66 -9.14
CA GLN A 286 -4.66 5.07 -8.78
C GLN A 286 -3.72 5.01 -9.99
N ASP A 287 -3.74 3.91 -10.75
CA ASP A 287 -2.90 3.75 -11.94
C ASP A 287 -3.19 4.80 -13.02
N ARG A 288 -4.43 5.28 -13.12
CA ARG A 288 -4.87 6.30 -14.08
C ARG A 288 -4.49 7.72 -13.65
N ILE A 289 -4.47 8.00 -12.36
CA ILE A 289 -4.15 9.32 -11.80
C ILE A 289 -2.64 9.57 -11.83
N PHE A 290 -1.85 8.54 -11.53
CA PHE A 290 -0.40 8.61 -11.58
C PHE A 290 0.11 8.72 -13.02
#